data_AF-A0A3M0YBH9-F1
#
_entry.id   AF-A0A3M0YBH9-F1
#
_cell.length_a   1.000
_cell.length_b   1.000
_cell.length_c   1.000
_cell.angle_alpha   90.00
_cell.angle_beta   90.00
_cell.angle_gamma   90.00
#
_symmetry.space_group_name_H-M   'P 1'
#
loop_
_entity.id
_entity.type
_entity.pdbx_description
1 polymer ?
#
loop_
_entity_poly.entity_id
_entity_poly.type
_entity_poly.pdbx_seq_one_letter_code
_entity_poly.pdbx_strand_id
1 'polypeptide(L)'
;MFAFHDLFRALIRRLSLLAHFHGDTPWEPDFKALVQEAKVVAPLSSDLAWREWTRYSSRQRTAMQMGGVTGTCTFDALPQALWEPLWQGQWFHAGKSAVMGFGHYRIA
;
A
#
# COMPACT_ATOMS: atom_id res chain seq x y z
N MET A 1 -4.68 -0.82 -14.95
CA MET A 1 -4.52 -2.14 -14.31
C MET A 1 -3.56 -1.96 -13.15
N PHE A 2 -3.86 -2.49 -11.97
CA PHE A 2 -3.02 -2.35 -10.77
C PHE A 2 -1.75 -3.22 -10.90
N ALA A 3 -0.59 -2.65 -10.57
CA ALA A 3 0.68 -3.35 -10.52
C ALA A 3 1.26 -3.36 -9.10
N PHE A 4 2.14 -4.33 -8.81
CA PHE A 4 2.75 -4.48 -7.48
C PHE A 4 3.48 -3.21 -7.01
N HIS A 5 4.19 -2.53 -7.91
CA HIS A 5 4.89 -1.29 -7.59
C HIS A 5 3.96 -0.12 -7.19
N ASP A 6 2.67 -0.14 -7.58
CA ASP A 6 1.69 0.87 -7.14
C ASP A 6 1.43 0.76 -5.64
N LEU A 7 1.24 -0.48 -5.15
CA LEU A 7 1.14 -0.79 -3.72
C LEU A 7 2.43 -0.45 -3.01
N PHE A 8 3.54 -0.96 -3.52
CA PHE A 8 4.82 -0.87 -2.84
C PHE A 8 5.30 0.58 -2.68
N ARG A 9 5.15 1.41 -3.72
CA ARG A 9 5.45 2.84 -3.66
C ARG A 9 4.58 3.56 -2.61
N ALA A 10 3.29 3.24 -2.57
CA ALA A 10 2.37 3.84 -1.61
C ALA A 10 2.71 3.44 -0.16
N LEU A 11 3.18 2.21 0.03
CA LEU A 11 3.59 1.65 1.30
C LEU A 11 4.88 2.28 1.83
N ILE A 12 5.98 2.27 1.06
CA ILE A 12 7.26 2.82 1.52
C ILE A 12 7.17 4.32 1.81
N ARG A 13 6.38 5.07 1.04
CA ARG A 13 6.13 6.49 1.31
C ARG A 13 5.46 6.67 2.67
N ARG A 14 4.51 5.82 3.00
CA ARG A 14 3.79 5.88 4.28
C ARG A 14 4.69 5.49 5.45
N LEU A 15 5.44 4.40 5.32
CA LEU A 15 6.37 3.94 6.36
C LEU A 15 7.44 5.01 6.65
N SER A 16 8.00 5.64 5.63
CA SER A 16 8.98 6.72 5.83
C SER A 16 8.38 7.94 6.51
N LEU A 17 7.16 8.35 6.15
CA LEU A 17 6.47 9.42 6.87
C LEU A 17 6.18 9.06 8.33
N LEU A 18 5.78 7.82 8.60
CA LEU A 18 5.56 7.35 9.97
C LEU A 18 6.88 7.35 10.77
N ALA A 19 7.97 6.85 10.20
CA ALA A 19 9.28 6.88 10.84
C ALA A 19 9.76 8.30 11.09
N HIS A 20 9.58 9.20 10.13
CA HIS A 20 9.99 10.60 10.24
C HIS A 20 9.23 11.36 11.35
N PHE A 21 7.91 11.15 11.47
CA PHE A 21 7.11 11.91 12.43
C PHE A 21 6.92 11.21 13.78
N HIS A 22 7.12 9.90 13.86
CA HIS A 22 6.77 9.09 15.04
C HIS A 22 7.82 8.05 15.43
N GLY A 23 8.88 7.86 14.65
CA GLY A 23 9.99 6.97 14.98
C GLY A 23 11.11 7.70 15.72
N ASP A 24 11.98 6.93 16.37
CA ASP A 24 13.18 7.48 17.03
C ASP A 24 14.19 8.03 16.01
N THR A 25 14.22 7.44 14.82
CA THR A 25 15.09 7.85 13.71
C THR A 25 14.34 7.83 12.37
N PRO A 26 14.63 8.78 11.46
CA PRO A 26 14.07 8.74 10.12
C PRO A 26 14.48 7.47 9.37
N TRP A 27 13.52 6.84 8.71
CA TRP A 27 13.79 5.75 7.76
C TRP A 27 13.85 6.31 6.34
N GLU A 28 15.08 6.37 5.80
CA GLU A 28 15.41 6.94 4.49
C GLU A 28 16.04 5.89 3.58
N PRO A 29 15.28 4.88 3.12
CA PRO A 29 15.80 3.87 2.20
C PRO A 29 16.11 4.50 0.83
N ASP A 30 16.84 3.79 -0.02
CA ASP A 30 16.90 4.13 -1.44
C ASP A 30 15.55 3.82 -2.10
N PHE A 31 14.63 4.80 -2.01
CA PHE A 31 13.30 4.72 -2.61
C PHE A 31 13.34 4.39 -4.09
N LYS A 32 14.34 4.92 -4.81
CA LYS A 32 14.42 4.71 -6.24
C LYS A 32 14.77 3.27 -6.51
N ALA A 33 15.80 2.73 -5.86
CA ALA A 33 16.21 1.33 -5.99
C ALA A 33 15.06 0.38 -5.64
N LEU A 34 14.43 0.58 -4.48
CA LEU A 34 13.31 -0.25 -4.02
C LEU A 34 12.11 -0.24 -4.99
N VAL A 35 11.77 0.93 -5.55
CA VAL A 35 10.69 1.01 -6.55
C VAL A 35 11.08 0.33 -7.87
N GLN A 36 12.35 0.37 -8.28
CA GLN A 36 12.78 -0.38 -9.46
C GLN A 36 12.71 -1.89 -9.23
N GLU A 37 13.12 -2.37 -8.05
CA GLU A 37 12.94 -3.78 -7.69
C GLU A 37 11.46 -4.18 -7.67
N ALA A 38 10.57 -3.33 -7.15
CA ALA A 38 9.14 -3.60 -7.17
C ALA A 38 8.54 -3.63 -8.59
N LYS A 39 9.16 -2.96 -9.58
CA LYS A 39 8.65 -2.96 -10.96
C LYS A 39 8.87 -4.27 -11.70
N VAL A 40 9.90 -5.03 -11.33
CA VAL A 40 10.20 -6.32 -11.97
C VAL A 40 9.35 -7.48 -11.41
N VAL A 41 8.60 -7.23 -10.34
CA VAL A 41 7.68 -8.20 -9.74
C VAL A 41 6.41 -8.32 -10.58
N ALA A 42 6.22 -9.49 -11.18
CA ALA A 42 5.00 -9.85 -11.91
C ALA A 42 4.13 -10.80 -11.07
N PRO A 43 2.79 -10.64 -11.09
CA PRO A 43 1.90 -11.56 -10.39
C PRO A 43 1.82 -12.90 -11.12
N LEU A 44 1.83 -14.00 -10.36
CA LEU A 44 1.44 -15.33 -10.84
C LEU A 44 -0.06 -15.39 -11.14
N SER A 45 -0.85 -14.75 -10.28
CA SER A 45 -2.31 -14.65 -10.42
C SER A 45 -2.78 -13.34 -9.79
N SER A 46 -3.87 -12.79 -10.32
CA SER A 46 -4.44 -11.53 -9.85
C SER A 46 -5.95 -11.60 -10.01
N ASP A 47 -6.66 -11.70 -8.87
CA ASP A 47 -8.10 -11.54 -8.78
C ASP A 47 -8.39 -10.24 -8.04
N LEU A 48 -8.19 -9.13 -8.75
CA LEU A 48 -8.34 -7.78 -8.23
C LEU A 48 -9.49 -7.08 -8.92
N ALA A 49 -10.38 -6.50 -8.13
CA ALA A 49 -11.51 -5.70 -8.59
C ALA A 49 -11.43 -4.29 -8.03
N TRP A 50 -11.76 -3.31 -8.88
CA TRP A 50 -12.05 -1.96 -8.41
C TRP A 50 -13.42 -1.96 -7.73
N ARG A 51 -13.48 -1.42 -6.51
CA ARG A 51 -14.71 -1.23 -5.76
C ARG A 51 -14.85 0.25 -5.43
N GLU A 52 -16.03 0.79 -5.71
CA GLU A 52 -16.40 2.16 -5.34
C GLU A 52 -17.54 2.12 -4.34
N TRP A 53 -17.50 3.05 -3.40
CA TRP A 53 -18.58 3.30 -2.49
C TRP A 53 -18.69 4.78 -2.16
N THR A 54 -19.91 5.23 -1.95
CA THR A 54 -20.19 6.58 -1.50
C THR A 54 -20.34 6.60 0.02
N ARG A 55 -19.65 7.52 0.69
CA ARG A 55 -19.81 7.78 2.11
C ARG A 55 -20.21 9.23 2.33
N TYR A 56 -21.18 9.47 3.21
CA TYR A 56 -21.49 10.83 3.64
C TYR A 56 -20.54 11.30 4.76
N SER A 57 -19.89 12.45 4.56
CA SER A 57 -19.03 13.09 5.56
C SER A 57 -19.84 14.10 6.36
N SER A 58 -20.12 13.81 7.63
CA SER A 58 -20.82 14.73 8.53
C SER A 58 -20.05 16.03 8.76
N ARG A 59 -18.71 15.96 8.84
CA ARG A 59 -17.82 17.13 9.03
C ARG A 59 -17.88 18.10 7.86
N GLN A 60 -17.91 17.59 6.63
CA GLN A 60 -17.93 18.40 5.40
C GLN A 60 -19.34 18.56 4.81
N ARG A 61 -20.34 17.89 5.41
CA ARG A 61 -21.73 17.77 4.95
C ARG A 61 -21.84 17.42 3.45
N THR A 62 -20.98 16.52 2.97
CA THR A 62 -20.91 16.15 1.55
C THR A 62 -20.75 14.65 1.36
N ALA A 63 -21.25 14.15 0.23
CA ALA A 63 -21.00 12.79 -0.23
C ALA A 63 -19.58 12.69 -0.80
N MET A 64 -18.79 11.76 -0.27
CA MET A 64 -17.45 11.46 -0.71
C MET A 64 -17.48 10.15 -1.49
N GLN A 65 -16.94 10.17 -2.71
CA GLN A 65 -16.64 8.94 -3.43
C GLN A 65 -15.33 8.36 -2.92
N MET A 66 -15.39 7.11 -2.50
CA MET A 66 -14.25 6.35 -2.03
C MET A 66 -14.09 5.15 -2.96
N GLY A 67 -12.88 4.94 -3.45
CA GLY A 67 -12.59 3.86 -4.37
C GLY A 67 -11.25 3.22 -4.06
N GLY A 68 -11.12 1.95 -4.39
CA GLY A 68 -9.89 1.22 -4.22
C GLY A 68 -9.93 -0.15 -4.89
N VAL A 69 -8.76 -0.78 -4.94
CA VAL A 69 -8.61 -2.14 -5.42
C VAL A 69 -8.77 -3.10 -4.24
N THR A 70 -9.55 -4.15 -4.44
CA THR A 70 -9.75 -5.23 -3.45
C THR A 70 -9.62 -6.58 -4.13
N GLY A 71 -9.15 -7.59 -3.40
CA GLY A 71 -9.06 -8.95 -3.90
C GLY A 71 -7.75 -9.61 -3.48
N THR A 72 -7.30 -10.58 -4.26
CA THR A 72 -6.09 -11.35 -3.99
C THR A 72 -5.12 -11.27 -5.16
N CYS A 73 -3.84 -11.35 -4.84
CA CYS A 73 -2.78 -11.38 -5.83
C CYS A 73 -1.67 -12.28 -5.29
N THR A 74 -1.19 -13.20 -6.13
CA THR A 74 -0.12 -14.13 -5.77
C THR A 74 1.13 -13.75 -6.52
N PHE A 75 2.26 -13.71 -5.81
CA PHE A 75 3.57 -13.41 -6.36
C PHE A 75 4.50 -14.58 -6.07
N ASP A 76 5.42 -14.86 -6.98
CA ASP A 76 6.54 -15.77 -6.73
C ASP A 76 7.79 -14.95 -6.43
N ALA A 77 8.70 -15.53 -5.65
CA ALA A 77 10.08 -15.08 -5.47
C ALA A 77 10.25 -13.55 -5.41
N LEU A 78 9.74 -12.91 -4.35
CA LEU A 78 9.93 -11.48 -4.14
C LEU A 78 11.40 -11.17 -3.80
N PRO A 79 11.98 -10.08 -4.34
CA PRO A 79 13.28 -9.59 -3.91
C PRO A 79 13.30 -9.34 -2.40
N GLN A 80 14.37 -9.79 -1.73
CA GLN A 80 14.48 -9.75 -0.27
C GLN A 80 14.31 -8.34 0.31
N ALA A 81 14.80 -7.31 -0.41
CA ALA A 81 14.71 -5.92 0.02
C ALA A 81 13.26 -5.40 0.10
N LEU A 82 12.30 -6.07 -0.55
CA LEU A 82 10.89 -5.70 -0.53
C LEU A 82 10.14 -6.31 0.66
N TRP A 83 10.72 -7.31 1.32
CA TRP A 83 10.00 -8.11 2.31
C TRP A 83 9.65 -7.33 3.57
N GLU A 84 10.61 -6.60 4.14
CA GLU A 84 10.39 -5.90 5.41
C GLU A 84 9.29 -4.83 5.30
N PRO A 85 9.28 -3.94 4.28
CA PRO A 85 8.17 -3.01 4.10
C PRO A 85 6.83 -3.72 3.91
N LEU A 86 6.78 -4.78 3.09
CA LEU A 86 5.57 -5.56 2.83
C LEU A 86 5.03 -6.21 4.10
N TRP A 87 5.89 -6.73 4.97
CA TRP A 87 5.46 -7.32 6.22
C TRP A 87 4.82 -6.25 7.11
N GLN A 88 5.50 -5.12 7.32
CA GLN A 88 5.02 -4.03 8.17
C GLN A 88 3.70 -3.42 7.67
N GLY A 89 3.50 -3.37 6.35
CA GLY A 89 2.28 -2.78 5.76
C GLY A 89 0.98 -3.51 6.10
N GLN A 90 1.03 -4.74 6.63
CA GLN A 90 -0.18 -5.40 7.16
C GLN A 90 -0.79 -4.63 8.34
N TRP A 91 0.05 -4.02 9.18
CA TRP A 91 -0.38 -3.21 10.32
C TRP A 91 -0.58 -1.74 9.96
N PHE A 92 0.30 -1.20 9.11
CA PHE A 92 0.24 0.23 8.79
C PHE A 92 -0.70 0.55 7.64
N HIS A 93 -1.10 -0.45 6.83
CA HIS A 93 -1.83 -0.30 5.57
C HIS A 93 -1.03 0.46 4.51
N ALA A 94 -1.51 0.48 3.28
CA ALA A 94 -0.89 1.20 2.16
C ALA A 94 -1.85 2.18 1.46
N GLY A 95 -1.34 3.33 1.03
CA GLY A 95 -2.12 4.30 0.25
C GLY A 95 -2.91 5.31 1.06
N LYS A 96 -3.96 5.87 0.45
CA LYS A 96 -4.76 6.98 1.01
C LYS A 96 -5.82 6.44 1.97
N SER A 97 -6.21 7.25 2.95
CA SER A 97 -7.30 6.96 3.89
C SER A 97 -7.08 5.71 4.75
N ALA A 98 -5.82 5.35 5.00
CA ALA A 98 -5.44 4.26 5.92
C ALA A 98 -6.07 4.41 7.31
N VAL A 99 -6.14 5.64 7.83
CA VAL A 99 -6.80 5.96 9.12
C VAL A 99 -8.31 5.70 9.13
N MET A 100 -8.92 5.49 7.95
CA MET A 100 -10.32 5.10 7.78
C MET A 100 -10.47 3.60 7.44
N GLY A 101 -9.42 2.81 7.62
CA GLY A 101 -9.42 1.36 7.37
C GLY A 101 -9.06 0.94 5.95
N PHE A 102 -8.72 1.87 5.05
CA PHE A 102 -8.39 1.55 3.66
C PHE A 102 -6.97 1.02 3.51
N GLY A 103 -6.72 0.28 2.42
CA GLY A 103 -5.37 -0.17 2.08
C GLY A 103 -4.82 -1.26 2.98
N HIS A 104 -5.66 -1.86 3.82
CA HIS A 104 -5.32 -3.03 4.60
C HIS A 104 -5.13 -4.22 3.68
N TYR A 105 -4.08 -4.99 3.92
CA TYR A 105 -3.85 -6.28 3.27
C TYR A 105 -3.23 -7.24 4.28
N ARG A 106 -3.22 -8.53 3.91
CA ARG A 106 -2.57 -9.60 4.67
C ARG A 106 -1.76 -10.48 3.73
N ILE A 107 -0.67 -11.03 4.24
CA ILE A 107 0.16 -12.04 3.58
C ILE A 107 -0.24 -13.39 4.18
N ALA A 108 -0.43 -14.39 3.31
CA ALA A 108 -0.88 -15.74 3.69
C ALA A 108 0.30 -16.71 3.75
#